data_AF-A0A7V6TZ92-F1
#
_entry.id   AF-A0A7V6TZ92-F1
#
_cell.length_a   1.000
_cell.length_b   1.000
_cell.length_c   1.000
_cell.angle_alpha   90.00
_cell.angle_beta   90.00
_cell.angle_gamma   90.00
#
_symmetry.space_group_name_H-M   'P 1'
#
loop_
_entity.id
_entity.type
_entity.pdbx_description
1 polymer ?
#
loop_
_entity_poly.entity_id
_entity_poly.type
_entity_poly.pdbx_seq_one_letter_code
_entity_poly.pdbx_strand_id
1 'polypeptide(L)' 'MINAQRKTELSVPLTTPETALRSLYLEALQLVERLHRRLLDVVKDEFDRNGQSDINATQALLLFNIGNSELTA' A
#
# COMPACT_ATOMS: atom_id res chain seq x y z
N MET A 1 -34.43 48.10 0.80
CA MET A 1 -34.21 47.16 -0.32
C MET A 1 -32.82 46.56 -0.18
N ILE A 2 -32.77 45.24 -0.04
CA ILE A 2 -31.74 44.29 -0.51
C ILE A 2 -30.28 44.63 -0.18
N ASN A 3 -29.81 44.15 0.97
CA ASN A 3 -28.42 43.72 1.11
C ASN A 3 -28.35 42.45 1.97
N ALA A 4 -29.19 41.48 1.62
CA ALA A 4 -29.17 40.14 2.18
C ALA A 4 -28.90 39.18 1.03
N GLN A 5 -27.62 39.00 0.69
CA GLN A 5 -27.06 37.84 -0.05
C GLN A 5 -25.63 38.13 -0.52
N ARG A 6 -24.72 38.45 0.41
CA ARG A 6 -23.30 38.08 0.25
C ARG A 6 -23.04 36.87 1.13
N LYS A 7 -23.77 35.79 0.89
CA LYS A 7 -23.54 34.49 1.52
C LYS A 7 -22.58 33.70 0.63
N THR A 8 -21.41 34.30 0.40
CA THR A 8 -20.29 33.65 -0.28
C THR A 8 -19.20 33.46 0.75
N GLU A 9 -19.45 32.54 1.67
CA GLU A 9 -18.37 31.93 2.44
C GLU A 9 -18.53 30.43 2.20
N LEU A 10 -18.04 30.00 1.03
CA LEU A 10 -17.59 28.62 0.89
C LEU A 10 -16.48 28.46 1.93
N SER A 11 -16.80 27.78 3.03
CA SER A 11 -15.79 27.30 3.97
C SER A 11 -14.96 26.24 3.25
N VAL A 12 -13.96 26.69 2.50
CA VAL A 12 -12.86 25.83 2.05
C VAL A 12 -12.23 25.30 3.34
N PRO A 13 -12.19 23.98 3.58
CA PRO A 13 -11.54 23.46 4.76
C PRO A 13 -10.07 23.90 4.68
N LEU A 14 -9.61 24.67 5.67
CA LEU A 14 -8.19 24.93 5.84
C LEU A 14 -7.56 23.59 6.26
N THR A 15 -7.16 22.77 5.28
CA THR A 15 -6.31 21.61 5.51
C THR A 15 -5.02 22.14 6.11
N THR A 16 -4.89 22.00 7.44
CA THR A 16 -3.64 22.32 8.10
C THR A 16 -2.53 21.48 7.47
N PRO A 17 -1.29 21.99 7.34
CA PRO A 17 -0.17 21.25 6.75
C PRO A 17 0.00 19.84 7.35
N GLU A 18 -0.26 19.69 8.65
CA GLU A 18 -0.26 18.41 9.35
C GLU A 18 -1.32 17.43 8.83
N THR A 19 -2.54 17.92 8.57
CA THR A 19 -3.63 17.09 8.03
C THR A 19 -3.31 16.64 6.60
N ALA A 20 -2.74 17.52 5.78
CA ALA A 20 -2.30 17.19 4.42
C ALA A 20 -1.18 16.14 4.42
N LEU A 21 -0.17 16.30 5.28
CA LEU A 21 0.92 15.34 5.44
C LEU A 21 0.41 13.97 5.90
N ARG A 22 -0.50 13.94 6.90
CA ARG A 22 -1.12 12.71 7.38
C ARG A 22 -1.90 11.99 6.26
N SER A 23 -2.62 12.74 5.42
CA SER A 23 -3.35 12.18 4.27
C SER A 23 -2.40 11.51 3.27
N LEU A 24 -1.32 12.20 2.89
CA LEU A 24 -0.31 11.67 1.97
C LEU A 24 0.40 10.44 2.55
N TYR A 25 0.70 10.44 3.85
CA TYR A 25 1.29 9.29 4.52
C TYR A 25 0.37 8.05 4.46
N LEU A 26 -0.92 8.23 4.76
CA LEU A 26 -1.88 7.13 4.71
C LEU A 26 -2.11 6.63 3.28
N GLU A 27 -2.10 7.52 2.29
CA GLU A 27 -2.15 7.16 0.87
C GLU A 27 -0.93 6.33 0.46
N ALA A 28 0.28 6.78 0.83
CA ALA A 28 1.51 6.04 0.59
C ALA A 28 1.49 4.65 1.24
N LEU A 29 1.02 4.56 2.49
CA LEU A 29 0.87 3.28 3.19
C LEU A 29 -0.07 2.33 2.44
N GLN A 30 -1.23 2.83 1.98
CA GLN A 30 -2.17 2.03 1.18
C GLN A 30 -1.56 1.56 -0.15
N LEU A 31 -0.74 2.39 -0.80
CA LEU A 31 -0.04 2.01 -2.02
C LEU A 31 1.00 0.91 -1.75
N VAL A 32 1.77 1.02 -0.66
CA VAL A 32 2.74 0.00 -0.24
C VAL A 32 2.05 -1.33 0.08
N GLU A 33 0.96 -1.31 0.83
CA GLU A 33 0.19 -2.53 1.14
C GLU A 33 -0.36 -3.20 -0.13
N ARG A 34 -0.87 -2.41 -1.08
CA ARG A 34 -1.35 -2.91 -2.37
C ARG A 34 -0.22 -3.53 -3.18
N LEU A 35 0.94 -2.88 -3.24
CA LEU A 35 2.12 -3.39 -3.92
C LEU A 35 2.56 -4.72 -3.31
N HIS A 36 2.61 -4.82 -1.99
CA HIS A 36 2.99 -6.04 -1.29
C HIS A 36 2.06 -7.21 -1.64
N ARG A 37 0.72 -7.00 -1.59
CA ARG A 37 -0.24 -8.04 -1.99
C ARG A 37 -0.10 -8.42 -3.46
N ARG A 38 0.10 -7.44 -4.36
CA ARG A 38 0.28 -7.72 -5.79
C ARG A 38 1.55 -8.52 -6.08
N LEU A 39 2.62 -8.28 -5.33
CA LEU A 39 3.81 -9.11 -5.41
C LEU A 39 3.52 -10.54 -4.97
N LEU A 40 2.83 -10.73 -3.85
CA LEU A 40 2.45 -12.07 -3.38
C LEU A 40 1.53 -12.79 -4.36
N ASP A 41 0.58 -12.08 -4.99
CA ASP A 41 -0.29 -12.62 -6.03
C ASP A 41 0.55 -13.13 -7.21
N VAL A 42 1.45 -12.30 -7.75
CA VAL A 42 2.32 -12.70 -8.89
C VAL A 42 3.22 -13.87 -8.54
N VAL A 43 3.82 -13.88 -7.34
CA VAL A 43 4.65 -15.00 -6.88
C VAL A 43 3.82 -16.27 -6.85
N LYS A 44 2.63 -16.23 -6.23
CA LYS A 44 1.74 -17.38 -6.15
C LYS A 44 1.32 -17.87 -7.54
N ASP A 45 0.95 -16.96 -8.44
CA ASP A 45 0.54 -17.29 -9.81
C ASP A 45 1.64 -18.04 -10.57
N GLU A 46 2.91 -17.66 -10.40
CA GLU A 46 4.04 -18.36 -11.03
C GLU A 46 4.24 -19.77 -10.44
N PHE A 47 4.09 -19.96 -9.13
CA PHE A 47 4.17 -21.29 -8.51
C PHE A 47 3.03 -22.21 -8.97
N ASP A 48 1.80 -21.69 -9.00
CA ASP A 48 0.62 -22.42 -9.45
C ASP A 48 0.77 -22.81 -10.94
N ARG A 49 1.32 -21.92 -11.79
CA ARG A 49 1.63 -22.21 -13.20
C ARG A 49 2.68 -23.30 -13.39
N ASN A 50 3.63 -23.40 -12.46
CA ASN A 50 4.66 -24.44 -12.46
C ASN A 50 4.17 -25.76 -11.82
N GLY A 51 2.89 -25.84 -11.41
CA GLY A 51 2.31 -27.02 -10.77
C GLY A 51 2.77 -27.23 -9.32
N GLN A 52 3.33 -26.21 -8.69
CA GLN A 52 3.90 -26.27 -7.34
C GLN A 52 3.00 -25.51 -6.35
N SER A 53 1.90 -26.15 -5.94
CA SER A 53 0.88 -25.56 -5.05
C SER A 53 1.10 -25.83 -3.56
N ASP A 54 2.11 -26.63 -3.21
CA ASP A 54 2.40 -27.04 -1.83
C ASP A 54 2.99 -25.92 -0.95
N ILE A 55 3.39 -24.81 -1.57
CA ILE A 55 3.97 -23.65 -0.88
C ILE A 55 3.25 -22.36 -1.27
N ASN A 56 3.00 -21.49 -0.28
CA ASN A 56 2.42 -20.17 -0.53
C ASN A 56 3.51 -19.11 -0.78
N ALA A 57 3.11 -17.94 -1.30
CA ALA A 57 4.04 -16.86 -1.65
C ALA A 57 4.89 -16.37 -0.47
N THR A 58 4.36 -16.37 0.76
CA THR A 58 5.11 -16.00 1.96
C THR A 58 6.21 -17.02 2.28
N GLN A 59 5.90 -18.31 2.19
CA GLN A 59 6.87 -19.40 2.38
C GLN A 59 7.96 -19.36 1.32
N ALA A 60 7.59 -19.13 0.05
CA ALA A 60 8.56 -18.96 -1.03
C ALA A 60 9.50 -17.77 -0.78
N LEU A 61 8.98 -16.64 -0.28
CA LEU A 61 9.79 -15.48 0.07
C LEU A 61 10.75 -15.77 1.23
N LEU A 62 10.30 -16.51 2.25
CA LEU A 62 11.16 -16.94 3.36
C LEU A 62 12.27 -17.86 2.88
N LEU A 63 11.95 -18.86 2.04
CA LEU A 63 12.94 -19.77 1.46
C LEU A 63 13.97 -19.02 0.60
N PHE A 64 13.54 -18.04 -0.20
CA PHE A 64 14.45 -17.17 -0.96
C PHE A 64 15.37 -16.36 -0.04
N ASN A 65 14.81 -15.76 1.01
CA ASN A 65 15.59 -14.96 1.97
C ASN A 65 16.58 -15.81 2.78
N ILE A 66 16.20 -17.03 3.18
CA ILE A 66 17.09 -17.98 3.85
C ILE A 66 18.14 -18.51 2.87
N GLY A 67 17.77 -18.84 1.63
CA GLY A 67 18.70 -19.32 0.61
C GLY A 67 19.76 -18.30 0.21
N ASN A 68 19.44 -16.99 0.30
CA ASN A 68 20.41 -15.90 0.13
C ASN A 68 21.20 -15.57 1.40
N SER A 69 20.69 -15.98 2.57
CA SER A 69 21.46 -15.91 3.81
C SER A 69 22.39 -17.11 3.80
N GLU A 70 23.57 -16.98 3.18
CA GLU A 70 24.61 -18.02 3.33
C GLU A 70 24.71 -18.37 4.82
N LEU A 71 24.48 -19.64 5.13
CA LEU A 71 24.66 -20.21 6.46
C LEU A 71 26.16 -20.19 6.75
N THR A 72 26.69 -19.01 7.08
CA THR A 72 28.03 -18.85 7.63
C THR A 72 27.95 -19.26 9.08
N ALA A 73 28.05 -20.58 9.29
CA ALA A 73 28.41 -21.17 10.58
C ALA A 73 29.94 -21.08 10.78
#